data_AF-A4X8Y5-F1
#
_entry.id   AF-A4X8Y5-F1
#
_cell.length_a   1.000
_cell.length_b   1.000
_cell.length_c   1.000
_cell.angle_alpha   90.00
_cell.angle_beta   90.00
_cell.angle_gamma   90.00
#
_symmetry.space_group_name_H-M   'P 1'
#
loop_
_entity.id
_entity.type
_entity.pdbx_description
1 polymer ?
#
loop_
_entity_poly.entity_id
_entity_poly.type
_entity_poly.pdbx_seq_one_letter_code
_entity_poly.pdbx_strand_id
1 'polypeptide(L)'
;MLEVSGDFEIHITAYAHHAEKLSAFAAARGVKFVHIVLDHGAYVSQPMLTLTGRGTLADQHAAVHHWQHDLRKAGIQSCRSKIEAAPWCVGVPQSDEQAADEPGGRYFEHHVKLLLPGTAVADLVALTDLVDPHGARLSRNARRELADGTRERFVNQRCHGVGLATARQRLDELVETLGAAGHEPVTVEQEYVVFDSDLRHDQGWLDSATSRVSGWQVERENRMRSAPAGSPDYPPTYQPVPASPTVRQRAAFDPALKQYPNAYRAGEPDFLVAATVQLWTNARRAAMNHVLTTIAATTWSQQLVLRGSVTMAAWVGDDAREPGDLDFVVTPHTITSDSADARALLDDIRAAVGSASGAGLQPDRITESAIWTYERADGRRLVIPFGTSEAPDGHVQIDVVFGEKLPLPPEVLILPDVDVPVLAAPASLALAWKLLWLATDMYPQGKDLYDAVLLAEHTTVDRALVRQLMRPELGAEAGNFTAETVLSWQVDWTNFTDECPSITGTAEQWIRRLALALDHAWT
;
A
#
# COMPACT_ATOMS: atom_id res chain seq x y z
N MET A 1 11.65 -30.85 -33.36
CA MET A 1 10.55 -29.99 -32.88
C MET A 1 9.75 -29.56 -34.10
N LEU A 2 8.43 -29.74 -34.08
CA LEU A 2 7.57 -29.29 -35.17
C LEU A 2 7.42 -27.77 -35.10
N GLU A 3 7.40 -27.10 -36.25
CA GLU A 3 7.03 -25.68 -36.28
C GLU A 3 5.56 -25.53 -35.90
N VAL A 4 5.28 -24.66 -34.92
CA VAL A 4 3.90 -24.42 -34.50
C VAL A 4 3.16 -23.65 -35.59
N SER A 5 1.99 -24.15 -36.00
CA SER A 5 1.16 -23.53 -37.03
C SER A 5 -0.33 -23.78 -36.82
N GLY A 6 -1.15 -22.83 -37.26
CA GLY A 6 -2.60 -22.85 -37.08
C GLY A 6 -3.16 -21.46 -36.77
N ASP A 7 -4.11 -21.39 -35.83
CA ASP A 7 -4.71 -20.15 -35.32
C ASP A 7 -3.91 -19.62 -34.12
N PHE A 8 -3.73 -18.30 -34.07
CA PHE A 8 -3.03 -17.61 -33.00
C PHE A 8 -3.77 -16.38 -32.49
N GLU A 9 -3.61 -16.06 -31.22
CA GLU A 9 -3.85 -14.73 -30.63
C GLU A 9 -2.49 -14.10 -30.29
N ILE A 10 -2.35 -12.80 -30.52
CA ILE A 10 -1.13 -12.04 -30.24
C ILE A 10 -1.51 -10.90 -29.31
N HIS A 11 -0.80 -10.79 -28.19
CA HIS A 11 -0.94 -9.68 -27.24
C HIS A 11 0.31 -8.82 -27.26
N ILE A 12 0.17 -7.52 -27.45
CA ILE A 12 1.27 -6.54 -27.32
C ILE A 12 0.94 -5.59 -26.18
N THR A 13 1.63 -5.75 -25.06
CA THR A 13 1.45 -4.97 -23.84
C THR A 13 2.26 -3.68 -23.91
N ALA A 14 1.62 -2.55 -23.59
CA ALA A 14 2.28 -1.27 -23.39
C ALA A 14 2.50 -0.98 -21.91
N TYR A 15 3.40 -0.05 -21.59
CA TYR A 15 3.55 0.45 -20.23
C TYR A 15 2.23 1.06 -19.72
N ALA A 16 1.93 0.90 -18.43
CA ALA A 16 0.67 1.32 -17.81
C ALA A 16 0.27 2.77 -18.12
N HIS A 17 1.22 3.71 -18.09
CA HIS A 17 0.99 5.14 -18.38
C HIS A 17 0.60 5.42 -19.85
N HIS A 18 0.66 4.43 -20.74
CA HIS A 18 0.18 4.52 -22.11
C HIS A 18 -1.22 3.94 -22.32
N ALA A 19 -1.92 3.47 -21.28
CA ALA A 19 -3.21 2.76 -21.41
C ALA A 19 -4.24 3.54 -22.24
N GLU A 20 -4.50 4.81 -21.92
CA GLU A 20 -5.47 5.64 -22.65
C GLU A 20 -5.06 5.84 -24.12
N LYS A 21 -3.78 6.12 -24.35
CA LYS A 21 -3.23 6.32 -25.69
C LYS A 21 -3.31 5.05 -26.53
N LEU A 22 -3.07 3.89 -25.92
CA LEU A 22 -3.20 2.58 -26.56
C LEU A 22 -4.65 2.28 -26.91
N SER A 23 -5.60 2.56 -25.99
CA SER A 23 -7.03 2.43 -26.24
C SER A 23 -7.48 3.27 -27.44
N ALA A 24 -7.09 4.55 -27.49
CA ALA A 24 -7.40 5.43 -28.61
C ALA A 24 -6.78 4.94 -29.93
N PHE A 25 -5.53 4.45 -29.89
CA PHE A 25 -4.86 3.86 -31.04
C PHE A 25 -5.58 2.61 -31.55
N ALA A 26 -5.99 1.71 -30.64
CA ALA A 26 -6.71 0.49 -30.94
C ALA A 26 -8.04 0.80 -31.64
N ALA A 27 -8.81 1.75 -31.10
CA ALA A 27 -10.09 2.19 -31.65
C ALA A 27 -9.92 2.77 -33.06
N ALA A 28 -8.91 3.61 -33.29
CA ALA A 28 -8.63 4.21 -34.59
C ALA A 28 -8.22 3.19 -35.67
N ARG A 29 -7.65 2.04 -35.26
CA ARG A 29 -7.20 0.96 -36.15
C ARG A 29 -8.16 -0.23 -36.22
N GLY A 30 -9.27 -0.19 -35.48
CA GLY A 30 -10.25 -1.28 -35.44
C GLY A 30 -9.71 -2.56 -34.79
N VAL A 31 -8.78 -2.43 -33.84
CA VAL A 31 -8.14 -3.56 -33.13
C VAL A 31 -8.68 -3.67 -31.72
N LYS A 32 -8.75 -4.91 -31.19
CA LYS A 32 -9.20 -5.19 -29.82
C LYS A 32 -8.18 -4.62 -28.82
N PHE A 33 -8.67 -3.80 -27.90
CA PHE A 33 -7.93 -3.36 -26.71
C PHE A 33 -8.41 -4.15 -25.50
N VAL A 34 -7.47 -4.60 -24.68
CA VAL A 34 -7.74 -5.28 -23.42
C VAL A 34 -6.87 -4.64 -22.35
N HIS A 35 -7.44 -4.35 -21.19
CA HIS A 35 -6.69 -3.89 -20.03
C HIS A 35 -6.95 -4.84 -18.88
N ILE A 36 -5.94 -5.63 -18.52
CA ILE A 36 -5.99 -6.51 -17.37
C ILE A 36 -5.23 -5.84 -16.23
N VAL A 37 -5.84 -5.84 -15.05
CA VAL A 37 -5.19 -5.48 -13.80
C VAL A 37 -5.08 -6.74 -12.95
N LEU A 38 -3.85 -7.18 -12.70
CA LEU A 38 -3.56 -8.32 -11.83
C LEU A 38 -3.86 -7.98 -10.37
N ASP A 39 -4.18 -9.00 -9.59
CA ASP A 39 -4.46 -8.94 -8.17
C ASP A 39 -3.20 -8.76 -7.30
N HIS A 40 -1.99 -8.90 -7.85
CA HIS A 40 -0.72 -8.48 -7.24
C HIS A 40 0.43 -8.67 -8.25
N GLY A 41 1.66 -8.45 -7.81
CA GLY A 41 2.87 -8.56 -8.64
C GLY A 41 3.49 -7.21 -8.99
N ALA A 42 4.68 -7.27 -9.61
CA ALA A 42 5.44 -6.06 -9.96
C ALA A 42 4.83 -5.28 -11.14
N TYR A 43 4.08 -5.95 -12.01
CA TYR A 43 3.51 -5.38 -13.25
C TYR A 43 2.00 -5.61 -13.31
N VAL A 44 1.29 -5.00 -12.35
CA VAL A 44 -0.17 -5.22 -12.19
C VAL A 44 -0.99 -4.72 -13.37
N SER A 45 -0.65 -3.58 -13.97
CA SER A 45 -1.46 -2.94 -15.02
C SER A 45 -0.92 -3.29 -16.40
N GLN A 46 -1.71 -4.04 -17.19
CA GLN A 46 -1.33 -4.57 -18.49
C GLN A 46 -2.32 -4.14 -19.58
N PRO A 47 -2.17 -2.92 -20.14
CA PRO A 47 -2.91 -2.50 -21.33
C PRO A 47 -2.31 -3.16 -22.58
N MET A 48 -3.14 -3.83 -23.37
CA MET A 48 -2.72 -4.69 -24.48
C MET A 48 -3.53 -4.42 -25.75
N LEU A 49 -2.84 -4.48 -26.90
CA LEU A 49 -3.50 -4.79 -28.16
C LEU A 49 -3.60 -6.29 -28.32
N THR A 50 -4.75 -6.73 -28.80
CA THR A 50 -5.03 -8.13 -29.13
C THR A 50 -5.28 -8.26 -30.62
N LEU A 51 -4.57 -9.19 -31.26
CA LEU A 51 -4.65 -9.45 -32.69
C LEU A 51 -4.88 -10.95 -32.92
N THR A 52 -5.67 -11.29 -33.92
CA THR A 52 -5.83 -12.68 -34.37
C THR A 52 -4.93 -12.94 -35.58
N GLY A 53 -4.26 -14.10 -35.59
CA GLY A 53 -3.34 -14.51 -36.64
C GLY A 53 -3.58 -15.94 -37.11
N ARG A 54 -3.12 -16.26 -38.32
CA ARG A 54 -3.10 -17.62 -38.88
C ARG A 54 -1.79 -17.84 -39.62
N GLY A 55 -1.34 -19.09 -39.69
CA GLY A 55 -0.15 -19.48 -40.45
C GLY A 55 0.92 -20.10 -39.56
N THR A 56 2.18 -19.69 -39.73
CA THR A 56 3.31 -20.19 -38.94
C THR A 56 3.64 -19.26 -37.76
N LEU A 57 4.38 -19.76 -36.78
CA LEU A 57 4.96 -18.93 -35.71
C LEU A 57 5.86 -17.82 -36.28
N ALA A 58 6.61 -18.08 -37.36
CA ALA A 58 7.45 -17.08 -38.02
C ALA A 58 6.62 -15.90 -38.57
N ASP A 59 5.46 -16.19 -39.18
CA ASP A 59 4.51 -15.16 -39.65
C ASP A 59 4.00 -14.31 -38.49
N GLN A 60 3.72 -14.93 -37.34
CA GLN A 60 3.24 -14.21 -36.15
C GLN A 60 4.32 -13.29 -35.57
N HIS A 61 5.59 -13.72 -35.57
CA HIS A 61 6.70 -12.85 -35.20
C HIS A 61 6.81 -11.62 -36.13
N ALA A 62 6.66 -11.82 -37.44
CA ALA A 62 6.64 -10.72 -38.39
C ALA A 62 5.48 -9.73 -38.10
N ALA A 63 4.30 -10.25 -37.76
CA ALA A 63 3.15 -9.44 -37.36
C ALA A 63 3.44 -8.64 -36.08
N VAL A 64 4.02 -9.26 -35.04
CA VAL A 64 4.44 -8.57 -33.81
C VAL A 64 5.38 -7.41 -34.13
N HIS A 65 6.43 -7.65 -34.93
CA HIS A 65 7.38 -6.60 -35.30
C HIS A 65 6.75 -5.45 -36.06
N HIS A 66 5.81 -5.73 -36.96
CA HIS A 66 5.06 -4.71 -37.69
C HIS A 66 4.24 -3.83 -36.74
N TRP A 67 3.46 -4.43 -35.84
CA TRP A 67 2.62 -3.69 -34.90
C TRP A 67 3.43 -2.91 -33.87
N GLN A 68 4.51 -3.48 -33.34
CA GLN A 68 5.42 -2.75 -32.46
C GLN A 68 6.05 -1.53 -33.16
N HIS A 69 6.33 -1.63 -34.46
CA HIS A 69 6.81 -0.49 -35.24
C HIS A 69 5.77 0.62 -35.37
N ASP A 70 4.52 0.26 -35.63
CA ASP A 70 3.41 1.20 -35.72
C ASP A 70 3.10 1.87 -34.36
N LEU A 71 3.16 1.10 -33.26
CA LEU A 71 3.06 1.63 -31.90
C LEU A 71 4.19 2.64 -31.61
N ARG A 72 5.45 2.30 -31.93
CA ARG A 72 6.58 3.22 -31.74
C ARG A 72 6.40 4.51 -32.54
N LYS A 73 5.92 4.44 -33.79
CA LYS A 73 5.60 5.63 -34.59
C LYS A 73 4.50 6.49 -33.96
N ALA A 74 3.52 5.86 -33.31
CA ALA A 74 2.50 6.56 -32.55
C ALA A 74 3.03 7.08 -31.20
N GLY A 75 4.29 6.84 -30.84
CA GLY A 75 4.88 7.19 -29.56
C GLY A 75 4.28 6.40 -28.41
N ILE A 76 3.97 5.12 -28.63
CA ILE A 76 3.50 4.17 -27.63
C ILE A 76 4.57 3.09 -27.49
N GLN A 77 5.12 2.94 -26.28
CA GLN A 77 6.16 1.95 -26.00
C GLN A 77 5.54 0.64 -25.51
N SER A 78 5.85 -0.46 -26.22
CA SER A 78 5.52 -1.82 -25.80
C SER A 78 6.57 -2.38 -24.85
N CYS A 79 6.15 -3.07 -23.79
CA CYS A 79 7.02 -3.69 -22.79
C CYS A 79 6.99 -5.23 -22.82
N ARG A 80 5.97 -5.84 -23.43
CA ARG A 80 5.84 -7.30 -23.59
C ARG A 80 5.11 -7.64 -24.87
N SER A 81 5.38 -8.82 -25.44
CA SER A 81 4.56 -9.42 -26.48
C SER A 81 4.44 -10.92 -26.28
N LYS A 82 3.21 -11.42 -26.42
CA LYS A 82 2.87 -12.85 -26.33
C LYS A 82 2.30 -13.31 -27.66
N ILE A 83 2.66 -14.52 -28.08
CA ILE A 83 2.05 -15.24 -29.20
C ILE A 83 1.51 -16.53 -28.64
N GLU A 84 0.21 -16.74 -28.83
CA GLU A 84 -0.56 -17.78 -28.16
C GLU A 84 -1.23 -18.61 -29.24
N ALA A 85 -0.93 -19.91 -29.27
CA ALA A 85 -1.50 -20.84 -30.23
C ALA A 85 -2.77 -21.45 -29.66
N ALA A 86 -3.79 -21.61 -30.51
CA ALA A 86 -4.95 -22.41 -30.15
C ALA A 86 -4.53 -23.86 -29.81
N PRO A 87 -5.26 -24.57 -28.92
CA PRO A 87 -4.81 -25.85 -28.38
C PRO A 87 -4.83 -26.98 -29.44
N TRP A 88 -5.54 -26.77 -30.56
CA TRP A 88 -5.59 -27.67 -31.71
C TRP A 88 -4.49 -27.40 -32.76
N CYS A 89 -3.64 -26.39 -32.55
CA CYS A 89 -2.56 -26.08 -33.49
C CYS A 89 -1.54 -27.21 -33.60
N VAL A 90 -0.98 -27.37 -34.79
CA VAL A 90 0.10 -28.32 -35.03
C VAL A 90 1.30 -27.89 -34.21
N GLY A 91 1.97 -28.84 -33.54
CA GLY A 91 3.16 -28.56 -32.73
C GLY A 91 2.89 -28.17 -31.27
N VAL A 92 1.63 -28.11 -30.83
CA VAL A 92 1.28 -27.97 -29.41
C VAL A 92 1.52 -29.30 -28.67
N PRO A 93 2.27 -29.33 -27.54
CA PRO A 93 2.61 -30.56 -26.84
C PRO A 93 1.37 -31.21 -26.22
N GLN A 94 1.17 -32.49 -26.49
CA GLN A 94 0.00 -33.26 -26.02
C GLN A 94 0.22 -33.87 -24.63
N SER A 95 1.46 -34.29 -24.32
CA SER A 95 1.84 -34.91 -23.04
C SER A 95 2.94 -34.12 -22.31
N ASP A 96 3.12 -34.39 -21.01
CA ASP A 96 4.12 -33.73 -20.18
C ASP A 96 5.55 -34.03 -20.66
N GLU A 97 5.80 -35.23 -21.20
CA GLU A 97 7.08 -35.59 -21.80
C GLU A 97 7.38 -34.72 -23.04
N GLN A 98 6.37 -34.48 -23.88
CA GLN A 98 6.53 -33.58 -25.03
C GLN A 98 6.76 -32.14 -24.58
N ALA A 99 6.05 -31.69 -23.53
CA ALA A 99 6.25 -30.36 -22.99
C ALA A 99 7.64 -30.17 -22.35
N ALA A 100 8.24 -31.23 -21.79
CA ALA A 100 9.60 -31.19 -21.25
C ALA A 100 10.68 -30.99 -22.33
N ASP A 101 10.40 -31.42 -23.57
CA ASP A 101 11.28 -31.23 -24.73
C ASP A 101 11.10 -29.85 -25.42
N GLU A 102 10.08 -29.08 -25.03
CA GLU A 102 9.80 -27.75 -25.59
C GLU A 102 10.76 -26.68 -25.03
N PRO A 103 10.97 -25.57 -25.77
CA PRO A 103 11.79 -24.46 -25.28
C PRO A 103 11.27 -23.91 -23.96
N GLY A 104 12.19 -23.62 -23.04
CA GLY A 104 11.86 -23.00 -21.76
C GLY A 104 11.10 -21.69 -21.93
N GLY A 105 10.09 -21.47 -21.08
CA GLY A 105 9.23 -20.29 -21.10
C GLY A 105 7.93 -20.44 -21.89
N ARG A 106 7.67 -21.60 -22.51
CA ARG A 106 6.35 -21.95 -23.04
C ARG A 106 5.45 -22.56 -21.97
N TYR A 107 4.15 -22.30 -22.05
CA TYR A 107 3.17 -22.76 -21.06
C TYR A 107 1.75 -22.73 -21.61
N PHE A 108 0.85 -23.48 -20.97
CA PHE A 108 -0.58 -23.31 -21.20
C PHE A 108 -1.13 -22.19 -20.31
N GLU A 109 -2.05 -21.41 -20.83
CA GLU A 109 -2.79 -20.38 -20.09
C GLU A 109 -4.28 -20.57 -20.31
N HIS A 110 -5.05 -20.37 -19.23
CA HIS A 110 -6.50 -20.45 -19.25
C HIS A 110 -7.10 -19.13 -18.82
N HIS A 111 -8.16 -18.72 -19.53
CA HIS A 111 -8.96 -17.55 -19.20
C HIS A 111 -10.41 -17.99 -18.98
N VAL A 112 -10.83 -18.04 -17.72
CA VAL A 112 -12.19 -18.39 -17.32
C VAL A 112 -12.98 -17.12 -17.04
N LYS A 113 -13.93 -16.79 -17.91
CA LYS A 113 -14.75 -15.59 -17.80
C LYS A 113 -15.95 -15.83 -16.89
N LEU A 114 -16.12 -14.98 -15.89
CA LEU A 114 -17.25 -14.98 -14.96
C LEU A 114 -18.06 -13.69 -15.11
N LEU A 115 -19.38 -13.80 -14.96
CA LEU A 115 -20.27 -12.66 -14.75
C LEU A 115 -20.67 -12.63 -13.28
N LEU A 116 -20.21 -11.60 -12.57
CA LEU A 116 -20.45 -11.46 -11.14
C LEU A 116 -21.51 -10.36 -10.92
N PRO A 117 -22.70 -10.69 -10.39
CA PRO A 117 -23.71 -9.68 -10.09
C PRO A 117 -23.22 -8.83 -8.92
N GLY A 118 -23.04 -7.51 -9.13
CA GLY A 118 -22.75 -6.51 -8.09
C GLY A 118 -21.92 -7.01 -6.92
N THR A 119 -20.60 -7.12 -7.08
CA THR A 119 -19.76 -7.83 -6.11
C THR A 119 -19.50 -6.99 -4.87
N ALA A 120 -20.01 -7.45 -3.72
CA ALA A 120 -19.48 -7.04 -2.43
C ALA A 120 -18.00 -7.44 -2.36
N VAL A 121 -17.21 -6.74 -1.55
CA VAL A 121 -15.79 -7.08 -1.36
C VAL A 121 -15.64 -8.52 -0.87
N ALA A 122 -16.58 -8.98 -0.03
CA ALA A 122 -16.61 -10.35 0.49
C ALA A 122 -16.65 -11.41 -0.62
N ASP A 123 -17.44 -11.19 -1.67
CA ASP A 123 -17.54 -12.15 -2.79
C ASP A 123 -16.23 -12.22 -3.58
N LEU A 124 -15.55 -11.09 -3.77
CA LEU A 124 -14.26 -11.04 -4.46
C LEU A 124 -13.18 -11.76 -3.66
N VAL A 125 -13.14 -11.54 -2.33
CA VAL A 125 -12.17 -12.22 -1.45
C VAL A 125 -12.43 -13.72 -1.43
N ALA A 126 -13.69 -14.14 -1.28
CA ALA A 126 -14.07 -15.55 -1.28
C ALA A 126 -13.74 -16.23 -2.61
N LEU A 127 -13.99 -15.56 -3.74
CA LEU A 127 -13.65 -16.08 -5.06
C LEU A 127 -12.13 -16.18 -5.27
N THR A 128 -11.35 -15.21 -4.79
CA THR A 128 -9.88 -15.30 -4.81
C THR A 128 -9.38 -16.50 -4.01
N ASP A 129 -9.89 -16.71 -2.79
CA ASP A 129 -9.50 -17.85 -1.94
C ASP A 129 -9.93 -19.19 -2.53
N LEU A 130 -11.05 -19.22 -3.26
CA LEU A 130 -11.55 -20.41 -3.95
C LEU A 130 -10.61 -20.85 -5.08
N VAL A 131 -10.03 -19.91 -5.83
CA VAL A 131 -9.24 -20.21 -7.04
C VAL A 131 -7.74 -20.34 -6.78
N ASP A 132 -7.24 -19.75 -5.69
CA ASP A 132 -5.81 -19.77 -5.32
C ASP A 132 -5.21 -21.20 -5.26
N PRO A 133 -5.86 -22.23 -4.67
CA PRO A 133 -5.34 -23.59 -4.63
C PRO A 133 -5.13 -24.23 -6.00
N HIS A 134 -5.81 -23.73 -7.03
CA HIS A 134 -5.67 -24.20 -8.41
C HIS A 134 -4.52 -23.51 -9.17
N GLY A 135 -3.72 -22.68 -8.50
CA GLY A 135 -2.72 -21.84 -9.17
C GLY A 135 -3.36 -20.82 -10.11
N ALA A 136 -4.59 -20.42 -9.79
CA ALA A 136 -5.39 -19.49 -10.57
C ALA A 136 -5.62 -18.18 -9.80
N ARG A 137 -5.87 -17.10 -10.53
CA ARG A 137 -5.94 -15.73 -9.99
C ARG A 137 -7.10 -14.96 -10.61
N LEU A 138 -7.92 -14.36 -9.76
CA LEU A 138 -9.01 -13.47 -10.17
C LEU A 138 -8.47 -12.11 -10.64
N SER A 139 -8.95 -11.59 -11.76
CA SER A 139 -8.62 -10.26 -12.24
C SER A 139 -9.15 -9.18 -11.30
N ARG A 140 -8.30 -8.21 -10.99
CA ARG A 140 -8.62 -7.15 -10.04
C ARG A 140 -9.60 -6.12 -10.60
N ASN A 141 -9.52 -5.80 -11.89
CA ASN A 141 -10.52 -4.96 -12.54
C ASN A 141 -11.65 -5.80 -13.14
N ALA A 142 -12.85 -5.22 -13.17
CA ALA A 142 -13.89 -5.66 -14.10
C ALA A 142 -13.48 -5.23 -15.51
N ARG A 143 -13.48 -6.17 -16.46
CA ARG A 143 -13.18 -5.87 -17.87
C ARG A 143 -14.31 -5.08 -18.52
N ARG A 144 -15.53 -5.33 -18.06
CA ARG A 144 -16.76 -4.65 -18.49
C ARG A 144 -17.76 -4.66 -17.35
N GLU A 145 -18.44 -3.54 -17.16
CA GLU A 145 -19.62 -3.46 -16.31
C GLU A 145 -20.85 -3.36 -17.23
N LEU A 146 -21.87 -4.16 -16.93
CA LEU A 146 -23.16 -4.15 -17.60
C LEU A 146 -24.09 -3.12 -16.93
N ALA A 147 -25.17 -2.73 -17.62
CA ALA A 147 -26.06 -1.67 -17.15
C ALA A 147 -26.79 -1.99 -15.84
N ASP A 148 -26.89 -3.26 -15.48
CA ASP A 148 -27.47 -3.77 -14.23
C ASP A 148 -26.44 -3.90 -13.08
N GLY A 149 -25.19 -3.48 -13.30
CA GLY A 149 -24.10 -3.58 -12.32
C GLY A 149 -23.38 -4.92 -12.31
N THR A 150 -23.74 -5.86 -13.20
CA THR A 150 -22.99 -7.11 -13.36
C THR A 150 -21.62 -6.83 -13.98
N ARG A 151 -20.58 -7.48 -13.45
CA ARG A 151 -19.18 -7.28 -13.83
C ARG A 151 -18.60 -8.51 -14.49
N GLU A 152 -17.99 -8.33 -15.66
CA GLU A 152 -17.17 -9.34 -16.32
C GLU A 152 -15.77 -9.38 -15.69
N ARG A 153 -15.38 -10.52 -15.13
CA ARG A 153 -14.02 -10.77 -14.61
C ARG A 153 -13.44 -12.06 -15.17
N PHE A 154 -12.12 -12.18 -15.08
CA PHE A 154 -11.41 -13.38 -15.48
C PHE A 154 -10.76 -14.05 -14.28
N VAL A 155 -10.86 -15.37 -14.22
CA VAL A 155 -9.95 -16.21 -13.45
C VAL A 155 -8.91 -16.75 -14.44
N ASN A 156 -7.64 -16.44 -14.17
CA ASN A 156 -6.52 -16.78 -15.04
C ASN A 156 -5.69 -17.88 -14.38
N GLN A 157 -5.34 -18.93 -15.12
CA GLN A 157 -4.50 -20.04 -14.62
C GLN A 157 -3.35 -20.26 -15.59
N ARG A 158 -2.14 -20.51 -15.06
CA ARG A 158 -0.98 -20.84 -15.88
C ARG A 158 -0.39 -22.20 -15.52
N CYS A 159 -0.12 -22.97 -16.56
CA CYS A 159 0.29 -24.36 -16.49
C CYS A 159 1.66 -24.50 -17.17
N HIS A 160 2.72 -24.28 -16.39
CA HIS A 160 4.11 -24.43 -16.83
C HIS A 160 4.55 -25.89 -16.83
N GLY A 161 5.34 -26.29 -17.83
CA GLY A 161 6.02 -27.60 -17.87
C GLY A 161 5.11 -28.81 -18.03
N VAL A 162 3.88 -28.62 -18.51
CA VAL A 162 2.90 -29.69 -18.70
C VAL A 162 2.34 -29.68 -20.12
N GLY A 163 1.90 -30.83 -20.60
CA GLY A 163 1.24 -31.01 -21.90
C GLY A 163 -0.26 -30.70 -21.83
N LEU A 164 -0.90 -30.71 -23.01
CA LEU A 164 -2.30 -30.36 -23.19
C LEU A 164 -3.24 -31.18 -22.29
N ALA A 165 -2.97 -32.48 -22.11
CA ALA A 165 -3.80 -33.36 -21.29
C ALA A 165 -3.85 -32.92 -19.82
N THR A 166 -2.68 -32.68 -19.22
CA THR A 166 -2.56 -32.23 -17.83
C THR A 166 -3.08 -30.81 -17.65
N ALA A 167 -2.80 -29.90 -18.60
CA ALA A 167 -3.35 -28.55 -18.58
C ALA A 167 -4.89 -28.58 -18.59
N ARG A 168 -5.49 -29.41 -19.46
CA ARG A 168 -6.95 -29.59 -19.53
C ARG A 168 -7.52 -30.14 -18.23
N GLN A 169 -6.89 -31.14 -17.63
CA GLN A 169 -7.34 -31.67 -16.33
C GLN A 169 -7.37 -30.57 -15.25
N ARG A 170 -6.31 -29.76 -15.14
CA ARG A 170 -6.26 -28.66 -14.16
C ARG A 170 -7.32 -27.59 -14.40
N LEU A 171 -7.68 -27.36 -15.66
CA LEU A 171 -8.76 -26.46 -16.04
C LEU A 171 -10.13 -27.03 -15.64
N ASP A 172 -10.36 -28.31 -15.92
CA ASP A 172 -11.61 -28.99 -15.58
C ASP A 172 -11.83 -28.98 -14.05
N GLU A 173 -10.77 -29.25 -13.26
CA GLU A 173 -10.80 -29.14 -11.80
C GLU A 173 -11.15 -27.73 -11.32
N LEU A 174 -10.57 -26.69 -11.92
CA LEU A 174 -10.88 -25.29 -11.60
C LEU A 174 -12.34 -24.94 -11.92
N VAL A 175 -12.83 -25.35 -13.10
CA VAL A 175 -14.21 -25.10 -13.55
C VAL A 175 -15.22 -25.83 -12.67
N GLU A 176 -14.92 -27.07 -12.27
CA GLU A 176 -15.76 -27.83 -11.34
C GLU A 176 -15.87 -27.14 -9.98
N THR A 177 -14.75 -26.68 -9.42
CA THR A 177 -14.72 -25.91 -8.16
C THR A 177 -15.56 -24.63 -8.27
N LEU A 178 -15.42 -23.88 -9.37
CA LEU A 178 -16.19 -22.66 -9.62
C LEU A 178 -17.70 -22.95 -9.72
N GLY A 179 -18.09 -23.96 -10.51
CA GLY A 179 -19.49 -24.38 -10.65
C GLY A 179 -20.10 -24.86 -9.34
N ALA A 180 -19.36 -25.65 -8.54
CA ALA A 180 -19.80 -26.10 -7.22
C ALA A 180 -20.05 -24.95 -6.23
N ALA A 181 -19.32 -23.84 -6.39
CA ALA A 181 -19.53 -22.60 -5.63
C ALA A 181 -20.61 -21.67 -6.24
N GLY A 182 -21.25 -22.07 -7.34
CA GLY A 182 -22.30 -21.30 -8.02
C GLY A 182 -21.78 -20.25 -9.01
N HIS A 183 -20.50 -20.29 -9.38
CA HIS A 183 -19.89 -19.39 -10.36
C HIS A 183 -19.77 -20.08 -11.72
N GLU A 184 -20.84 -20.05 -12.51
CA GLU A 184 -20.86 -20.66 -13.85
C GLU A 184 -20.03 -19.84 -14.85
N PRO A 185 -19.00 -20.43 -15.49
CA PRO A 185 -18.24 -19.76 -16.53
C PRO A 185 -19.07 -19.42 -17.77
N VAL A 186 -18.95 -18.19 -18.24
CA VAL A 186 -19.58 -17.74 -19.49
C VAL A 186 -18.74 -18.13 -20.71
N THR A 187 -17.42 -18.12 -20.54
CA THR A 187 -16.48 -18.51 -21.59
C THR A 187 -15.24 -19.08 -20.92
N VAL A 188 -14.70 -20.15 -21.50
CA VAL A 188 -13.44 -20.74 -21.08
C VAL A 188 -12.54 -20.81 -22.30
N GLU A 189 -11.41 -20.11 -22.23
CA GLU A 189 -10.37 -20.11 -23.26
C GLU A 189 -9.15 -20.84 -22.70
N GLN A 190 -8.52 -21.67 -23.55
CA GLN A 190 -7.29 -22.40 -23.24
C GLN A 190 -6.36 -22.23 -24.42
N GLU A 191 -5.17 -21.70 -24.17
CA GLU A 191 -4.19 -21.37 -25.21
C GLU A 191 -2.80 -21.85 -24.80
N TYR A 192 -1.92 -22.05 -25.78
CA TYR A 192 -0.52 -22.42 -25.55
C TYR A 192 0.38 -21.24 -25.93
N VAL A 193 0.99 -20.61 -24.92
CA VAL A 193 1.92 -19.49 -25.12
C VAL A 193 3.22 -20.03 -25.70
N VAL A 194 3.41 -19.82 -27.00
CA VAL A 194 4.58 -20.32 -27.76
C VAL A 194 5.74 -19.33 -27.78
N PHE A 195 5.45 -18.06 -27.48
CA PHE A 195 6.44 -17.01 -27.32
C PHE A 195 5.96 -15.97 -26.31
N ASP A 196 6.87 -15.58 -25.42
CA ASP A 196 6.69 -14.50 -24.46
C ASP A 196 7.99 -13.72 -24.37
N SER A 197 7.96 -12.44 -24.71
CA SER A 197 9.19 -11.63 -24.75
C SER A 197 9.71 -11.26 -23.36
N ASP A 198 8.88 -11.32 -22.31
CA ASP A 198 9.31 -10.92 -20.96
C ASP A 198 8.44 -11.52 -19.83
N LEU A 199 8.81 -12.73 -19.39
CA LEU A 199 8.17 -13.44 -18.27
C LEU A 199 8.24 -12.68 -16.93
N ARG A 200 9.11 -11.67 -16.78
CA ARG A 200 9.21 -10.90 -15.52
C ARG A 200 7.93 -10.10 -15.22
N HIS A 201 7.03 -9.94 -16.19
CA HIS A 201 5.73 -9.31 -15.97
C HIS A 201 4.82 -10.09 -15.01
N ASP A 202 5.16 -11.35 -14.70
CA ASP A 202 4.44 -12.19 -13.74
C ASP A 202 5.17 -12.33 -12.41
N GLN A 203 6.27 -11.59 -12.23
CA GLN A 203 7.06 -11.59 -11.01
C GLN A 203 6.18 -11.19 -9.82
N GLY A 204 6.06 -12.13 -8.88
CA GLY A 204 5.25 -11.96 -7.68
C GLY A 204 3.75 -11.99 -7.94
N TRP A 205 3.27 -12.57 -9.05
CA TRP A 205 1.84 -12.84 -9.29
C TRP A 205 1.48 -14.32 -9.08
N LEU A 206 2.35 -15.24 -9.55
CA LEU A 206 2.19 -16.68 -9.33
C LEU A 206 3.16 -17.24 -8.29
N ASP A 207 4.26 -16.52 -8.01
CA ASP A 207 5.22 -16.90 -6.99
C ASP A 207 4.77 -16.41 -5.61
N SER A 208 4.77 -17.30 -4.61
CA SER A 208 4.69 -16.90 -3.21
C SER A 208 5.82 -15.93 -2.88
N ALA A 209 5.50 -14.80 -2.26
CA ALA A 209 6.37 -13.65 -2.04
C ALA A 209 7.65 -13.96 -1.22
N THR A 210 8.65 -14.55 -1.87
CA THR A 210 10.03 -14.60 -1.38
C THR A 210 10.97 -14.19 -2.51
N SER A 211 10.83 -12.95 -2.97
CA SER A 211 11.79 -12.36 -3.90
C SER A 211 13.07 -12.00 -3.13
N ARG A 212 14.19 -12.55 -3.58
CA ARG A 212 15.54 -12.37 -3.00
C ARG A 212 15.97 -10.91 -3.09
N VAL A 213 15.93 -10.19 -1.97
CA VAL A 213 16.61 -8.89 -1.83
C VAL A 213 18.12 -9.13 -1.98
N SER A 214 18.81 -8.29 -2.75
CA SER A 214 20.26 -8.39 -2.91
C SER A 214 20.98 -8.17 -1.58
N GLY A 215 21.98 -8.99 -1.25
CA GLY A 215 22.73 -8.88 0.01
C GLY A 215 23.33 -7.49 0.26
N TRP A 216 23.76 -6.81 -0.81
CA TRP A 216 24.27 -5.43 -0.74
C TRP A 216 23.22 -4.41 -0.30
N GLN A 217 21.96 -4.59 -0.72
CA GLN A 217 20.87 -3.70 -0.32
C GLN A 217 20.56 -3.87 1.16
N VAL A 218 20.51 -5.12 1.63
CA VAL A 218 20.30 -5.45 3.05
C VAL A 218 21.41 -4.88 3.93
N GLU A 219 22.68 -5.05 3.55
CA GLU A 219 23.80 -4.49 4.30
C GLU A 219 23.77 -2.95 4.36
N ARG A 220 23.49 -2.31 3.23
CA ARG A 220 23.38 -0.84 3.17
C ARG A 220 22.24 -0.36 4.07
N GLU A 221 21.09 -1.02 4.01
CA GLU A 221 19.93 -0.69 4.83
C GLU A 221 20.22 -0.88 6.32
N ASN A 222 20.78 -2.01 6.72
CA ASN A 222 21.15 -2.28 8.11
C ASN A 222 22.12 -1.23 8.66
N ARG A 223 23.08 -0.76 7.85
CA ARG A 223 23.99 0.30 8.24
C ARG A 223 23.28 1.64 8.45
N MET A 224 22.37 2.02 7.54
CA MET A 224 21.60 3.26 7.70
C MET A 224 20.71 3.18 8.94
N ARG A 225 20.01 2.05 9.12
CA ARG A 225 19.08 1.85 10.24
C ARG A 225 19.76 1.66 11.60
N SER A 226 21.09 1.63 11.65
CA SER A 226 21.86 1.53 12.91
C SER A 226 22.77 2.74 13.14
N ALA A 227 22.57 3.83 12.41
CA ALA A 227 23.40 5.02 12.51
C ALA A 227 23.29 5.66 13.92
N PRO A 228 24.40 6.11 14.53
CA PRO A 228 24.34 6.84 15.79
C PRO A 228 23.79 8.26 15.60
N ALA A 229 23.35 8.88 16.71
CA ALA A 229 22.97 10.30 16.73
C ALA A 229 24.10 11.21 16.19
N GLY A 230 23.74 12.25 15.45
CA GLY A 230 24.70 13.18 14.83
C GLY A 230 25.40 12.66 13.57
N SER A 231 24.98 11.50 13.04
CA SER A 231 25.45 11.02 11.74
C SER A 231 25.12 12.00 10.61
N PRO A 232 25.99 12.15 9.61
CA PRO A 232 25.74 13.07 8.49
C PRO A 232 24.49 12.65 7.70
N ASP A 233 23.82 13.64 7.12
CA ASP A 233 22.65 13.50 6.26
C ASP A 233 21.37 12.98 6.96
N TYR A 234 21.38 12.79 8.28
CA TYR A 234 20.19 12.55 9.12
C TYR A 234 19.61 13.88 9.62
N PRO A 235 18.31 13.92 9.98
CA PRO A 235 17.72 15.10 10.58
C PRO A 235 18.31 15.39 11.98
N PRO A 236 18.34 16.67 12.43
CA PRO A 236 18.79 17.03 13.79
C PRO A 236 17.98 16.35 14.90
N THR A 237 16.74 15.98 14.59
CA THR A 237 15.80 15.26 15.47
C THR A 237 16.04 13.75 15.51
N TYR A 238 16.99 13.20 14.74
CA TYR A 238 17.38 11.79 14.84
C TYR A 238 18.21 11.54 16.10
N GLN A 239 17.53 11.10 17.16
CA GLN A 239 18.08 10.88 18.50
C GLN A 239 17.82 9.43 18.97
N PRO A 240 18.49 8.42 18.38
CA PRO A 240 18.38 7.05 18.88
C PRO A 240 19.00 6.92 20.28
N VAL A 241 18.42 6.03 21.08
CA VAL A 241 18.97 5.56 22.35
C VAL A 241 20.38 5.01 22.09
N PRO A 242 21.38 5.39 22.91
CA PRO A 242 22.75 4.91 22.75
C PRO A 242 22.82 3.39 22.69
N ALA A 243 23.44 2.86 21.63
CA ALA A 243 23.58 1.43 21.45
C ALA A 243 24.36 0.79 22.61
N SER A 244 23.84 -0.33 23.12
CA SER A 244 24.51 -1.13 24.15
C SER A 244 24.21 -2.62 23.89
N PRO A 245 24.91 -3.55 24.56
CA PRO A 245 24.62 -4.98 24.39
C PRO A 245 23.17 -5.38 24.70
N THR A 246 22.43 -4.56 25.47
CA THR A 246 21.06 -4.82 25.91
C THR A 246 20.01 -3.94 25.24
N VAL A 247 20.42 -3.01 24.38
CA VAL A 247 19.53 -2.07 23.67
C VAL A 247 19.77 -2.18 22.18
N ARG A 248 18.71 -2.45 21.42
CA ARG A 248 18.71 -2.38 19.97
C ARG A 248 17.65 -1.37 19.56
N GLN A 249 17.99 -0.46 18.67
CA GLN A 249 17.00 0.43 18.10
C GLN A 249 17.34 0.60 16.62
N ARG A 250 16.37 0.28 15.77
CA ARG A 250 16.49 0.48 14.33
C ARG A 250 15.87 1.82 13.98
N ALA A 251 16.51 2.56 13.10
CA ALA A 251 15.91 3.74 12.51
C ALA A 251 14.70 3.32 11.67
N ALA A 252 13.64 4.13 11.73
CA ALA A 252 12.42 3.95 10.96
C ALA A 252 12.36 5.01 9.86
N PHE A 253 12.13 4.57 8.63
CA PHE A 253 12.00 5.48 7.51
C PHE A 253 10.75 6.34 7.72
N ASP A 254 10.90 7.65 7.53
CA ASP A 254 9.82 8.62 7.72
C ASP A 254 9.71 9.51 6.48
N PRO A 255 8.64 9.35 5.67
CA PRO A 255 8.42 10.18 4.49
C PRO A 255 8.41 11.68 4.78
N ALA A 256 8.03 12.11 6.00
CA ALA A 256 7.99 13.51 6.38
C ALA A 256 9.39 14.17 6.48
N LEU A 257 10.45 13.36 6.38
CA LEU A 257 11.84 13.78 6.47
C LEU A 257 12.58 13.67 5.13
N LYS A 258 11.87 13.50 3.99
CA LYS A 258 12.47 13.30 2.66
C LYS A 258 13.39 14.41 2.14
N GLN A 259 13.32 15.60 2.74
CA GLN A 259 14.29 16.68 2.54
C GLN A 259 15.71 16.32 3.02
N TYR A 260 15.84 15.29 3.86
CA TYR A 260 17.11 14.72 4.29
C TYR A 260 17.44 13.47 3.45
N PRO A 261 18.70 13.28 2.99
CA PRO A 261 19.08 12.07 2.27
C PRO A 261 18.84 10.79 3.06
N ASN A 262 19.04 10.84 4.39
CA ASN A 262 18.69 9.78 5.32
C ASN A 262 17.44 10.19 6.13
N ALA A 263 16.29 10.13 5.46
CA ALA A 263 14.96 10.43 6.00
C ALA A 263 14.48 9.39 7.02
N TYR A 264 15.16 9.34 8.18
CA TYR A 264 14.87 8.41 9.25
C TYR A 264 14.63 9.15 10.56
N ARG A 265 13.66 8.64 11.33
CA ARG A 265 13.55 8.89 12.78
C ARG A 265 14.09 7.70 13.56
N ALA A 266 14.30 7.88 14.85
CA ALA A 266 14.54 6.74 15.73
C ALA A 266 13.26 5.90 15.80
N GLY A 267 13.36 4.60 15.52
CA GLY A 267 12.23 3.67 15.66
C GLY A 267 12.02 3.25 17.11
N GLU A 268 11.16 2.28 17.36
CA GLU A 268 10.95 1.79 18.73
C GLU A 268 12.18 1.01 19.26
N PRO A 269 12.66 1.28 20.49
CA PRO A 269 13.77 0.55 21.07
C PRO A 269 13.32 -0.84 21.56
N ASP A 270 14.11 -1.85 21.20
CA ASP A 270 14.03 -3.21 21.71
C ASP A 270 15.04 -3.39 22.85
N PHE A 271 14.54 -3.75 24.03
CA PHE A 271 15.35 -4.02 25.21
C PHE A 271 15.36 -5.52 25.49
N LEU A 272 16.55 -6.13 25.63
CA LEU A 272 16.67 -7.55 25.95
C LEU A 272 16.05 -7.92 27.31
N VAL A 273 15.89 -6.94 28.21
CA VAL A 273 15.35 -7.14 29.56
C VAL A 273 13.91 -6.66 29.60
N ALA A 274 12.96 -7.57 29.76
CA ALA A 274 11.52 -7.28 29.77
C ALA A 274 11.10 -6.21 30.80
N ALA A 275 11.71 -6.21 31.99
CA ALA A 275 11.44 -5.18 33.01
C ALA A 275 11.83 -3.76 32.53
N THR A 276 12.92 -3.64 31.75
CA THR A 276 13.34 -2.37 31.15
C THR A 276 12.36 -1.91 30.08
N VAL A 277 11.79 -2.81 29.28
CA VAL A 277 10.73 -2.48 28.30
C VAL A 277 9.55 -1.82 29.01
N GLN A 278 9.05 -2.43 30.09
CA GLN A 278 7.89 -1.91 30.82
C GLN A 278 8.18 -0.55 31.46
N LEU A 279 9.33 -0.41 32.12
CA LEU A 279 9.74 0.85 32.76
C LEU A 279 9.89 1.99 31.74
N TRP A 280 10.55 1.71 30.61
CA TRP A 280 10.75 2.70 29.55
C TRP A 280 9.42 3.11 28.90
N THR A 281 8.55 2.13 28.61
CA THR A 281 7.22 2.39 28.01
C THR A 281 6.35 3.22 28.95
N ASN A 282 6.31 2.88 30.25
CA ASN A 282 5.57 3.65 31.25
C ASN A 282 6.11 5.07 31.40
N ALA A 283 7.44 5.24 31.38
CA ALA A 283 8.05 6.56 31.45
C ALA A 283 7.75 7.41 30.21
N ARG A 284 7.79 6.82 29.01
CA ARG A 284 7.40 7.52 27.78
C ARG A 284 5.94 7.93 27.82
N ARG A 285 5.03 7.04 28.23
CA ARG A 285 3.60 7.35 28.36
C ARG A 285 3.37 8.48 29.35
N ALA A 286 4.01 8.43 30.52
CA ALA A 286 3.95 9.52 31.49
C ALA A 286 4.48 10.85 30.91
N ALA A 287 5.57 10.82 30.14
CA ALA A 287 6.13 11.99 29.48
C ALA A 287 5.18 12.56 28.40
N MET A 288 4.57 11.71 27.57
CA MET A 288 3.58 12.12 26.57
C MET A 288 2.33 12.72 27.22
N ASN A 289 1.79 12.07 28.27
CA ASN A 289 0.61 12.56 28.99
C ASN A 289 0.89 13.90 29.69
N HIS A 290 2.10 14.06 30.23
CA HIS A 290 2.54 15.34 30.82
C HIS A 290 2.63 16.45 29.76
N VAL A 291 3.18 16.16 28.58
CA VAL A 291 3.21 17.10 27.45
C VAL A 291 1.79 17.48 27.01
N LEU A 292 0.88 16.51 26.85
CA LEU A 292 -0.52 16.76 26.50
C LEU A 292 -1.21 17.65 27.52
N THR A 293 -1.06 17.34 28.81
CA THR A 293 -1.62 18.14 29.91
C THR A 293 -1.07 19.57 29.89
N THR A 294 0.23 19.71 29.64
CA THR A 294 0.91 21.00 29.55
C THR A 294 0.40 21.83 28.36
N ILE A 295 0.27 21.22 27.17
CA ILE A 295 -0.25 21.88 25.96
C ILE A 295 -1.71 22.29 26.17
N ALA A 296 -2.53 21.42 26.76
CA ALA A 296 -3.93 21.71 27.05
C ALA A 296 -4.12 22.91 28.00
N ALA A 297 -3.14 23.19 28.86
CA ALA A 297 -3.14 24.35 29.75
C ALA A 297 -2.69 25.66 29.07
N THR A 298 -2.20 25.61 27.82
CA THR A 298 -1.80 26.81 27.08
C THR A 298 -3.00 27.54 26.48
N THR A 299 -2.79 28.81 26.12
CA THR A 299 -3.76 29.61 25.35
C THR A 299 -4.01 29.06 23.94
N TRP A 300 -3.10 28.22 23.43
CA TRP A 300 -3.19 27.60 22.11
C TRP A 300 -4.03 26.32 22.09
N SER A 301 -4.51 25.82 23.24
CA SER A 301 -5.31 24.58 23.32
C SER A 301 -6.55 24.55 22.42
N GLN A 302 -7.17 25.72 22.18
CA GLN A 302 -8.33 25.85 21.28
C GLN A 302 -7.95 25.88 19.80
N GLN A 303 -6.66 26.01 19.50
CA GLN A 303 -6.10 26.12 18.15
C GLN A 303 -5.26 24.89 17.77
N LEU A 304 -5.01 23.98 18.71
CA LEU A 304 -4.26 22.75 18.51
C LEU A 304 -5.21 21.56 18.52
N VAL A 305 -5.44 20.98 17.34
CA VAL A 305 -6.29 19.81 17.14
C VAL A 305 -5.42 18.57 17.09
N LEU A 306 -5.53 17.72 18.13
CA LEU A 306 -4.83 16.45 18.23
C LEU A 306 -5.32 15.47 17.16
N ARG A 307 -4.40 14.69 16.59
CA ARG A 307 -4.69 13.60 15.64
C ARG A 307 -3.66 12.48 15.80
N GLY A 308 -3.66 11.55 14.87
CA GLY A 308 -2.64 10.50 14.80
C GLY A 308 -2.84 9.41 15.86
N SER A 309 -1.81 8.59 16.07
CA SER A 309 -1.91 7.34 16.83
C SER A 309 -2.44 7.50 18.25
N VAL A 310 -2.11 8.61 18.91
CA VAL A 310 -2.46 8.81 20.33
C VAL A 310 -3.97 8.87 20.56
N THR A 311 -4.74 9.28 19.55
CA THR A 311 -6.21 9.32 19.62
C THR A 311 -6.84 7.93 19.56
N MET A 312 -6.13 6.94 18.98
CA MET A 312 -6.66 5.60 18.73
C MET A 312 -7.08 4.89 20.03
N ALA A 313 -6.29 5.03 21.10
CA ALA A 313 -6.57 4.36 22.37
C ALA A 313 -7.94 4.73 22.98
N ALA A 314 -8.44 5.95 22.71
CA ALA A 314 -9.78 6.37 23.15
C ALA A 314 -10.93 5.71 22.37
N TRP A 315 -10.65 5.18 21.18
CA TRP A 315 -11.65 4.58 20.29
C TRP A 315 -11.59 3.06 20.25
N VAL A 316 -10.38 2.50 20.23
CA VAL A 316 -10.15 1.06 20.02
C VAL A 316 -9.41 0.38 21.17
N GLY A 317 -9.14 1.11 22.27
CA GLY A 317 -8.60 0.55 23.50
C GLY A 317 -7.26 -0.16 23.31
N ASP A 318 -7.14 -1.37 23.86
CA ASP A 318 -5.90 -2.17 23.85
C ASP A 318 -5.49 -2.65 22.44
N ASP A 319 -6.38 -2.57 21.44
CA ASP A 319 -6.03 -2.83 20.05
C ASP A 319 -5.22 -1.67 19.44
N ALA A 320 -5.19 -0.50 20.08
CA ALA A 320 -4.33 0.59 19.63
C ALA A 320 -2.85 0.21 19.83
N ARG A 321 -2.04 0.36 18.78
CA ARG A 321 -0.58 0.31 18.93
C ARG A 321 -0.09 1.45 19.82
N GLU A 322 1.05 1.25 20.48
CA GLU A 322 1.69 2.32 21.25
C GLU A 322 1.95 3.54 20.34
N PRO A 323 1.59 4.76 20.77
CA PRO A 323 1.77 5.96 19.98
C PRO A 323 3.24 6.37 19.92
N GLY A 324 3.73 6.64 18.71
CA GLY A 324 5.12 7.05 18.48
C GLY A 324 5.36 8.54 18.78
N ASP A 325 4.32 9.34 18.65
CA ASP A 325 4.35 10.79 18.55
C ASP A 325 3.02 11.42 19.00
N LEU A 326 3.05 12.74 19.18
CA LEU A 326 1.90 13.60 19.37
C LEU A 326 1.72 14.48 18.13
N ASP A 327 0.71 14.20 17.31
CA ASP A 327 0.42 14.95 16.09
C ASP A 327 -0.66 16.02 16.32
N PHE A 328 -0.40 17.26 15.91
CA PHE A 328 -1.35 18.37 15.98
C PHE A 328 -1.55 19.02 14.61
N VAL A 329 -2.79 19.42 14.31
CA VAL A 329 -3.13 20.39 13.26
C VAL A 329 -3.44 21.72 13.89
N VAL A 330 -2.81 22.78 13.40
CA VAL A 330 -3.09 24.15 13.86
C VAL A 330 -4.30 24.72 13.13
N THR A 331 -5.20 25.33 13.89
CA THR A 331 -6.39 26.04 13.40
C THR A 331 -6.39 27.49 13.87
N PRO A 332 -6.85 28.46 13.06
CA PRO A 332 -7.30 28.31 11.67
C PRO A 332 -6.15 28.01 10.70
N HIS A 333 -6.47 27.38 9.56
CA HIS A 333 -5.54 27.07 8.47
C HIS A 333 -4.80 28.29 7.86
N THR A 334 -5.14 29.51 8.27
CA THR A 334 -4.43 30.73 7.88
C THR A 334 -3.13 30.93 8.67
N ILE A 335 -2.93 30.20 9.78
CA ILE A 335 -1.66 30.17 10.49
C ILE A 335 -0.72 29.23 9.73
N THR A 336 0.24 29.81 9.02
CA THR A 336 1.27 29.10 8.24
C THR A 336 2.56 28.96 9.05
N SER A 337 3.41 27.99 8.70
CA SER A 337 4.62 27.65 9.48
C SER A 337 5.66 28.78 9.56
N ASP A 338 5.58 29.75 8.65
CA ASP A 338 6.43 30.94 8.54
C ASP A 338 5.82 32.18 9.19
N SER A 339 4.59 32.08 9.72
CA SER A 339 3.90 33.18 10.38
C SER A 339 4.46 33.48 11.78
N ALA A 340 4.26 34.72 12.23
CA ALA A 340 4.61 35.12 13.60
C ALA A 340 3.83 34.32 14.66
N ASP A 341 2.56 33.99 14.37
CA ASP A 341 1.71 33.20 15.25
C ASP A 341 2.25 31.77 15.41
N ALA A 342 2.72 31.14 14.32
CA ALA A 342 3.35 29.83 14.40
C ALA A 342 4.62 29.85 15.26
N ARG A 343 5.44 30.90 15.16
CA ARG A 343 6.62 31.04 16.02
C ARG A 343 6.23 31.22 17.49
N ALA A 344 5.27 32.10 17.77
CA ALA A 344 4.76 32.32 19.13
C ALA A 344 4.19 31.04 19.73
N LEU A 345 3.41 30.28 18.97
CA LEU A 345 2.87 28.98 19.38
C LEU A 345 3.97 28.00 19.79
N LEU A 346 5.01 27.84 18.96
CA LEU A 346 6.11 26.90 19.24
C LEU A 346 6.95 27.36 20.44
N ASP A 347 7.19 28.66 20.58
CA ASP A 347 7.91 29.23 21.72
C ASP A 347 7.11 29.06 23.03
N ASP A 348 5.79 29.26 22.99
CA ASP A 348 4.91 29.05 24.14
C ASP A 348 4.82 27.58 24.55
N ILE A 349 4.78 26.64 23.59
CA ILE A 349 4.86 25.20 23.89
C ILE A 349 6.20 24.89 24.60
N ARG A 350 7.32 25.39 24.09
CA ARG A 350 8.64 25.20 24.73
C ARG A 350 8.68 25.79 26.14
N ALA A 351 8.16 26.99 26.31
CA ALA A 351 8.11 27.66 27.60
C ALA A 351 7.20 26.94 28.60
N ALA A 352 6.06 26.43 28.15
CA ALA A 352 5.12 25.66 28.96
C ALA A 352 5.74 24.34 29.43
N VAL A 353 6.36 23.57 28.51
CA VAL A 353 7.08 22.34 28.86
C VAL A 353 8.29 22.62 29.76
N GLY A 354 8.98 23.74 29.56
CA GLY A 354 10.07 24.21 30.42
C GLY A 354 9.63 24.51 31.85
N SER A 355 8.46 25.12 32.01
CA SER A 355 7.93 25.55 33.31
C SER A 355 7.25 24.40 34.08
N ALA A 356 6.63 23.46 33.35
CA ALA A 356 5.98 22.29 33.91
C ALA A 356 6.99 21.14 34.02
N SER A 357 7.89 21.18 35.01
CA SER A 357 8.80 20.04 35.27
C SER A 357 7.99 18.79 35.66
N GLY A 358 8.22 17.67 34.97
CA GLY A 358 7.51 16.41 35.22
C GLY A 358 7.97 15.29 34.30
N ALA A 359 7.72 14.05 34.70
CA ALA A 359 7.98 12.84 33.91
C ALA A 359 9.41 12.71 33.33
N GLY A 360 10.41 13.32 33.97
CA GLY A 360 11.81 13.26 33.55
C GLY A 360 12.13 14.04 32.27
N LEU A 361 11.21 14.86 31.75
CA LEU A 361 11.43 15.68 30.55
C LEU A 361 12.61 16.64 30.72
N GLN A 362 13.37 16.83 29.65
CA GLN A 362 14.57 17.67 29.60
C GLN A 362 14.37 18.82 28.58
N PRO A 363 13.59 19.86 28.96
CA PRO A 363 13.17 20.93 28.05
C PRO A 363 14.32 21.75 27.46
N ASP A 364 15.44 21.86 28.18
CA ASP A 364 16.64 22.57 27.69
C ASP A 364 17.31 21.88 26.49
N ARG A 365 16.92 20.63 26.19
CA ARG A 365 17.47 19.80 25.11
C ARG A 365 16.49 19.61 23.94
N ILE A 366 15.42 20.39 23.87
CA ILE A 366 14.44 20.27 22.78
C ILE A 366 15.10 20.62 21.44
N THR A 367 15.03 19.69 20.49
CA THR A 367 15.46 19.90 19.10
C THR A 367 14.27 20.18 18.18
N GLU A 368 14.50 20.95 17.12
CA GLU A 368 13.49 21.28 16.10
C GLU A 368 13.97 20.80 14.72
N SER A 369 13.04 20.34 13.90
CA SER A 369 13.25 20.23 12.46
C SER A 369 11.98 20.61 11.71
N ALA A 370 12.15 21.12 10.49
CA ALA A 370 11.04 21.20 9.55
C ALA A 370 10.68 19.79 9.08
N ILE A 371 9.39 19.53 8.94
CA ILE A 371 8.84 18.27 8.40
C ILE A 371 7.83 18.59 7.29
N TRP A 372 7.63 17.61 6.42
CA TRP A 372 6.65 17.70 5.35
C TRP A 372 5.69 16.51 5.41
N THR A 373 4.71 16.60 6.30
CA THR A 373 3.85 15.49 6.68
C THR A 373 2.98 15.04 5.51
N TYR A 374 3.03 13.74 5.20
CA TYR A 374 2.29 13.10 4.10
C TYR A 374 2.44 13.83 2.76
N GLU A 375 3.65 14.32 2.47
CA GLU A 375 3.97 14.96 1.19
C GLU A 375 3.16 16.23 0.85
N ARG A 376 2.38 16.76 1.81
CA ARG A 376 1.39 17.82 1.56
C ARG A 376 1.41 18.96 2.56
N ALA A 377 1.78 18.69 3.80
CA ALA A 377 1.55 19.63 4.89
C ALA A 377 2.86 20.07 5.53
N ASP A 378 3.06 21.38 5.59
CA ASP A 378 4.22 22.00 6.24
C ASP A 378 4.09 21.88 7.75
N GLY A 379 5.12 21.37 8.40
CA GLY A 379 5.11 21.18 9.84
C GLY A 379 6.44 21.44 10.53
N ARG A 380 6.39 21.43 11.86
CA ARG A 380 7.55 21.47 12.73
C ARG A 380 7.50 20.27 13.67
N ARG A 381 8.62 19.56 13.76
CA ARG A 381 8.83 18.47 14.70
C ARG A 381 9.67 18.97 15.87
N LEU A 382 9.15 18.80 17.08
CA LEU A 382 9.87 18.98 18.33
C LEU A 382 10.21 17.61 18.89
N VAL A 383 11.47 17.40 19.29
CA VAL A 383 11.88 16.20 20.03
C VAL A 383 12.38 16.61 21.40
N ILE A 384 11.70 16.11 22.43
CA ILE A 384 11.93 16.42 23.84
C ILE A 384 12.50 15.17 24.53
N PRO A 385 13.79 15.17 24.93
CA PRO A 385 14.33 14.04 25.67
C PRO A 385 13.66 13.88 27.03
N PHE A 386 13.54 12.64 27.50
CA PHE A 386 13.20 12.33 28.89
C PHE A 386 14.20 11.34 29.48
N GLY A 387 14.48 11.47 30.76
CA GLY A 387 15.37 10.57 31.49
C GLY A 387 14.62 9.79 32.57
N THR A 388 15.12 8.59 32.86
CA THR A 388 14.66 7.76 33.97
C THR A 388 15.87 7.18 34.69
N SER A 389 15.79 6.92 35.99
CA SER A 389 16.91 6.32 36.73
C SER A 389 17.10 4.83 36.46
N GLU A 390 16.09 4.14 35.93
CA GLU A 390 16.03 2.66 35.84
C GLU A 390 15.95 2.12 34.41
N ALA A 391 15.86 3.00 33.42
CA ALA A 391 15.88 2.67 32.00
C ALA A 391 16.63 3.75 31.19
N PRO A 392 17.16 3.43 30.00
CA PRO A 392 17.83 4.40 29.14
C PRO A 392 16.94 5.62 28.82
N ASP A 393 17.57 6.78 28.61
CA ASP A 393 16.87 7.99 28.15
C ASP A 393 16.07 7.71 26.87
N GLY A 394 14.94 8.37 26.73
CA GLY A 394 14.10 8.33 25.53
C GLY A 394 13.76 9.73 25.04
N HIS A 395 12.78 9.82 24.14
CA HIS A 395 12.26 11.09 23.68
C HIS A 395 10.75 11.04 23.43
N VAL A 396 10.11 12.19 23.56
CA VAL A 396 8.75 12.47 23.08
C VAL A 396 8.89 13.29 21.80
N GLN A 397 8.21 12.86 20.75
CA GLN A 397 8.09 13.59 19.49
C GLN A 397 6.75 14.32 19.44
N ILE A 398 6.76 15.59 19.05
CA ILE A 398 5.57 16.39 18.78
C ILE A 398 5.67 16.92 17.36
N ASP A 399 4.68 16.60 16.54
CA ASP A 399 4.57 17.09 15.16
C ASP A 399 3.43 18.10 15.09
N VAL A 400 3.73 19.31 14.65
CA VAL A 400 2.76 20.40 14.51
C VAL A 400 2.64 20.76 13.04
N VAL A 401 1.45 20.55 12.47
CA VAL A 401 1.14 20.83 11.07
C VAL A 401 0.40 22.16 10.95
N PHE A 402 0.84 22.98 10.00
CA PHE A 402 0.31 24.32 9.73
C PHE A 402 -0.35 24.38 8.35
N GLY A 403 -1.24 25.35 8.14
CA GLY A 403 -1.83 25.59 6.82
C GLY A 403 -2.87 24.56 6.36
N GLU A 404 -3.05 23.44 7.07
CA GLU A 404 -3.98 22.38 6.68
C GLU A 404 -5.43 22.75 7.03
N LYS A 405 -6.34 22.57 6.07
CA LYS A 405 -7.78 22.78 6.28
C LYS A 405 -8.36 21.58 7.00
N LEU A 406 -9.04 21.82 8.12
CA LEU A 406 -9.77 20.79 8.84
C LEU A 406 -11.17 20.61 8.21
N PRO A 407 -11.47 19.48 7.53
CA PRO A 407 -12.71 19.31 6.78
C PRO A 407 -13.95 19.10 7.66
N LEU A 408 -13.74 18.51 8.85
CA LEU A 408 -14.77 18.33 9.88
C LEU A 408 -14.36 19.14 11.11
N PRO A 409 -15.31 19.71 11.87
CA PRO A 409 -14.97 20.39 13.12
C PRO A 409 -14.30 19.42 14.10
N PRO A 410 -13.36 19.90 14.93
CA PRO A 410 -12.76 19.06 15.94
C PRO A 410 -13.74 18.81 17.10
N GLU A 411 -13.50 17.73 17.83
CA GLU A 411 -14.32 17.27 18.94
C GLU A 411 -13.51 17.21 20.23
N VAL A 412 -14.20 17.31 21.37
CA VAL A 412 -13.56 17.09 22.66
C VAL A 412 -13.35 15.60 22.87
N LEU A 413 -12.10 15.19 23.06
CA LEU A 413 -11.71 13.81 23.31
C LEU A 413 -11.10 13.68 24.72
N ILE A 414 -11.49 12.61 25.41
CA ILE A 414 -10.89 12.21 26.68
C ILE A 414 -9.97 11.03 26.37
N LEU A 415 -8.67 11.22 26.59
CA LEU A 415 -7.68 10.16 26.39
C LEU A 415 -7.52 9.33 27.67
N PRO A 416 -7.23 8.02 27.55
CA PRO A 416 -6.79 7.23 28.68
C PRO A 416 -5.57 7.88 29.37
N ASP A 417 -5.56 7.90 30.71
CA ASP A 417 -4.46 8.40 31.54
C ASP A 417 -4.09 9.89 31.34
N VAL A 418 -4.99 10.69 30.71
CA VAL A 418 -4.88 12.15 30.60
C VAL A 418 -6.09 12.80 31.26
N ASP A 419 -5.87 13.49 32.37
CA ASP A 419 -6.96 14.04 33.21
C ASP A 419 -7.69 15.23 32.60
N VAL A 420 -7.16 15.80 31.51
CA VAL A 420 -7.72 16.99 30.84
C VAL A 420 -8.27 16.65 29.46
N PRO A 421 -9.46 17.16 29.10
CA PRO A 421 -9.99 17.00 27.76
C PRO A 421 -9.11 17.73 26.74
N VAL A 422 -8.92 17.12 25.58
CA VAL A 422 -8.16 17.69 24.46
C VAL A 422 -9.07 17.88 23.26
N LEU A 423 -8.77 18.88 22.44
CA LEU A 423 -9.44 19.06 21.16
C LEU A 423 -8.79 18.12 20.14
N ALA A 424 -9.57 17.25 19.48
CA ALA A 424 -9.06 16.24 18.56
C ALA A 424 -9.87 16.15 17.25
N ALA A 425 -9.25 15.65 16.20
CA ALA A 425 -9.97 15.29 14.98
C ALA A 425 -10.92 14.11 15.26
N PRO A 426 -12.17 14.13 14.74
CA PRO A 426 -13.09 13.01 14.92
C PRO A 426 -12.58 11.73 14.24
N ALA A 427 -12.97 10.56 14.76
CA ALA A 427 -12.54 9.26 14.24
C ALA A 427 -12.80 9.10 12.73
N SER A 428 -13.92 9.63 12.23
CA SER A 428 -14.28 9.58 10.81
C SER A 428 -13.33 10.41 9.93
N LEU A 429 -12.83 11.55 10.43
CA LEU A 429 -11.80 12.33 9.75
C LEU A 429 -10.45 11.62 9.81
N ALA A 430 -10.11 11.01 10.95
CA ALA A 430 -8.90 10.20 11.07
C ALA A 430 -8.90 9.05 10.04
N LEU A 431 -10.03 8.35 9.87
CA LEU A 431 -10.18 7.32 8.84
C LEU A 431 -10.03 7.90 7.43
N ALA A 432 -10.72 9.00 7.13
CA ALA A 432 -10.67 9.63 5.82
C ALA A 432 -9.24 10.03 5.42
N TRP A 433 -8.47 10.53 6.38
CA TRP A 433 -7.06 10.86 6.22
C TRP A 433 -6.18 9.63 6.00
N LYS A 434 -6.36 8.55 6.78
CA LYS A 434 -5.60 7.31 6.58
C LYS A 434 -5.82 6.74 5.18
N LEU A 435 -7.07 6.79 4.69
CA LEU A 435 -7.42 6.37 3.33
C LEU A 435 -6.78 7.27 2.27
N LEU A 436 -6.77 8.60 2.47
CA LEU A 436 -6.07 9.53 1.60
C LEU A 436 -4.58 9.15 1.49
N TRP A 437 -3.88 8.98 2.60
CA TRP A 437 -2.44 8.72 2.61
C TRP A 437 -2.11 7.39 1.94
N LEU A 438 -2.85 6.33 2.27
CA LEU A 438 -2.66 5.02 1.66
C LEU A 438 -2.91 5.02 0.15
N ALA A 439 -3.83 5.85 -0.33
CA ALA A 439 -4.17 5.93 -1.75
C ALA A 439 -3.22 6.80 -2.58
N THR A 440 -2.58 7.80 -1.96
CA THR A 440 -1.97 8.91 -2.71
C THR A 440 -0.52 9.21 -2.36
N ASP A 441 0.00 8.71 -1.24
CA ASP A 441 1.40 8.95 -0.87
C ASP A 441 2.34 8.08 -1.71
N MET A 442 3.52 8.61 -2.01
CA MET A 442 4.56 7.83 -2.68
C MET A 442 5.10 6.69 -1.80
N TYR A 443 4.89 6.77 -0.48
CA TYR A 443 5.32 5.78 0.51
C TYR A 443 4.22 5.39 1.50
N PRO A 444 3.17 4.64 1.07
CA PRO A 444 2.10 4.18 1.96
C PRO A 444 2.65 3.34 3.12
N GLN A 445 2.36 3.73 4.36
CA GLN A 445 2.95 3.11 5.56
C GLN A 445 2.06 2.03 6.17
N GLY A 446 2.66 0.93 6.64
CA GLY A 446 1.92 -0.16 7.32
C GLY A 446 1.16 0.29 8.57
N LYS A 447 1.68 1.27 9.31
CA LYS A 447 0.99 1.85 10.47
C LYS A 447 -0.34 2.51 10.09
N ASP A 448 -0.40 3.13 8.90
CA ASP A 448 -1.62 3.79 8.44
C ASP A 448 -2.67 2.77 7.98
N LEU A 449 -2.23 1.64 7.38
CA LEU A 449 -3.11 0.51 7.07
C LEU A 449 -3.70 -0.10 8.34
N TYR A 450 -2.87 -0.36 9.35
CA TYR A 450 -3.34 -0.90 10.62
C TYR A 450 -4.35 0.03 11.31
N ASP A 451 -4.01 1.32 11.46
CA ASP A 451 -4.90 2.29 12.08
C ASP A 451 -6.21 2.45 11.27
N ALA A 452 -6.15 2.44 9.93
CA ALA A 452 -7.33 2.52 9.06
C ALA A 452 -8.29 1.35 9.27
N VAL A 453 -7.76 0.14 9.46
CA VAL A 453 -8.58 -1.06 9.70
C VAL A 453 -9.37 -0.92 10.98
N LEU A 454 -8.68 -0.59 12.08
CA LEU A 454 -9.33 -0.44 13.38
C LEU A 454 -10.35 0.71 13.37
N LEU A 455 -10.04 1.81 12.68
CA LEU A 455 -10.98 2.92 12.50
C LEU A 455 -12.20 2.51 11.67
N ALA A 456 -12.04 1.78 10.56
CA ALA A 456 -13.14 1.33 9.73
C ALA A 456 -14.06 0.33 10.45
N GLU A 457 -13.53 -0.42 11.42
CA GLU A 457 -14.33 -1.30 12.28
C GLU A 457 -15.01 -0.55 13.43
N HIS A 458 -14.47 0.60 13.83
CA HIS A 458 -15.00 1.42 14.93
C HIS A 458 -16.03 2.46 14.48
N THR A 459 -15.83 3.09 13.32
CA THR A 459 -16.62 4.23 12.87
C THR A 459 -17.00 4.13 11.39
N THR A 460 -17.95 4.97 10.98
CA THR A 460 -18.32 5.15 9.59
C THR A 460 -17.72 6.43 9.02
N VAL A 461 -17.56 6.50 7.71
CA VAL A 461 -17.00 7.68 7.03
C VAL A 461 -17.77 8.01 5.76
N ASP A 462 -17.98 9.30 5.51
CA ASP A 462 -18.60 9.80 4.29
C ASP A 462 -17.69 9.56 3.08
N ARG A 463 -18.16 8.74 2.14
CA ARG A 463 -17.41 8.43 0.92
C ARG A 463 -17.19 9.68 0.06
N ALA A 464 -18.10 10.65 0.06
CA ALA A 464 -17.94 11.90 -0.67
C ALA A 464 -16.79 12.74 -0.08
N LEU A 465 -16.66 12.78 1.24
CA LEU A 465 -15.53 13.43 1.92
C LEU A 465 -14.20 12.79 1.52
N VAL A 466 -14.09 11.45 1.58
CA VAL A 466 -12.86 10.74 1.19
C VAL A 466 -12.48 11.05 -0.26
N ARG A 467 -13.44 10.98 -1.18
CA ARG A 467 -13.21 11.30 -2.60
C ARG A 467 -12.86 12.77 -2.82
N GLN A 468 -13.41 13.68 -2.02
CA GLN A 468 -13.06 15.10 -2.06
C GLN A 468 -11.61 15.32 -1.63
N LEU A 469 -11.16 14.63 -0.57
CA LEU A 469 -9.79 14.71 -0.07
C LEU A 469 -8.77 14.15 -1.07
N MET A 470 -9.12 13.09 -1.81
CA MET A 470 -8.25 12.48 -2.82
C MET A 470 -8.18 13.26 -4.14
N ARG A 471 -9.20 14.09 -4.44
CA ARG A 471 -9.34 14.78 -5.73
C ARG A 471 -8.15 15.68 -6.12
N PRO A 472 -7.49 16.41 -5.21
CA PRO A 472 -6.30 17.19 -5.56
C PRO A 472 -5.18 16.35 -6.17
N GLU A 473 -5.03 15.09 -5.74
CA GLU A 473 -3.95 14.19 -6.19
C GLU A 473 -4.38 13.32 -7.37
N LEU A 474 -5.60 12.75 -7.30
CA LEU A 474 -6.08 11.77 -8.28
C LEU A 474 -6.97 12.37 -9.38
N GLY A 475 -7.33 13.66 -9.28
CA GLY A 475 -8.23 14.31 -10.21
C GLY A 475 -9.58 13.58 -10.34
N ALA A 476 -9.96 13.22 -11.56
CA ALA A 476 -11.22 12.53 -11.82
C ALA A 476 -11.24 11.08 -11.27
N GLU A 477 -10.08 10.43 -11.15
CA GLU A 477 -9.98 9.04 -10.68
C GLU A 477 -10.43 8.88 -9.22
N ALA A 478 -10.34 9.94 -8.41
CA ALA A 478 -10.92 9.95 -7.07
C ALA A 478 -12.41 9.56 -7.06
N GLY A 479 -13.16 9.86 -8.13
CA GLY A 479 -14.56 9.48 -8.27
C GLY A 479 -14.79 7.96 -8.27
N ASN A 480 -13.77 7.17 -8.60
CA ASN A 480 -13.83 5.72 -8.72
C ASN A 480 -13.40 4.98 -7.43
N PHE A 481 -12.97 5.72 -6.40
CA PHE A 481 -12.52 5.12 -5.14
C PHE A 481 -13.68 4.36 -4.45
N THR A 482 -13.44 3.10 -4.10
CA THR A 482 -14.36 2.18 -3.43
C THR A 482 -13.63 1.26 -2.48
N ALA A 483 -14.35 0.52 -1.62
CA ALA A 483 -13.74 -0.50 -0.77
C ALA A 483 -12.92 -1.54 -1.57
N GLU A 484 -13.38 -1.92 -2.76
CA GLU A 484 -12.65 -2.81 -3.66
C GLU A 484 -11.28 -2.24 -4.07
N THR A 485 -11.18 -0.92 -4.31
CA THR A 485 -9.90 -0.32 -4.74
C THR A 485 -8.79 -0.49 -3.70
N VAL A 486 -9.14 -0.68 -2.42
CA VAL A 486 -8.17 -0.96 -1.34
C VAL A 486 -7.44 -2.28 -1.57
N LEU A 487 -8.11 -3.29 -2.16
CA LEU A 487 -7.49 -4.56 -2.52
C LEU A 487 -6.32 -4.38 -3.49
N SER A 488 -6.16 -3.19 -4.09
CA SER A 488 -5.08 -2.85 -5.02
C SER A 488 -3.78 -2.34 -4.40
N TRP A 489 -3.82 -1.95 -3.14
CA TRP A 489 -2.74 -1.20 -2.54
C TRP A 489 -1.51 -2.05 -2.27
N GLN A 490 -0.35 -1.40 -2.39
CA GLN A 490 0.92 -1.91 -1.90
C GLN A 490 1.34 -1.02 -0.74
N VAL A 491 1.58 -1.64 0.40
CA VAL A 491 1.89 -0.94 1.65
C VAL A 491 3.20 -1.48 2.20
N ASP A 492 4.05 -0.59 2.71
CA ASP A 492 5.29 -0.97 3.37
C ASP A 492 5.00 -1.59 4.75
N TRP A 493 4.75 -2.90 4.73
CA TRP A 493 4.42 -3.68 5.91
C TRP A 493 5.65 -4.06 6.73
N THR A 494 6.78 -4.33 6.07
CA THR A 494 8.00 -4.80 6.75
C THR A 494 8.55 -3.73 7.69
N ASN A 495 8.63 -2.46 7.25
CA ASN A 495 9.09 -1.38 8.13
C ASN A 495 8.16 -1.19 9.33
N PHE A 496 6.85 -1.40 9.15
CA PHE A 496 5.90 -1.33 10.25
C PHE A 496 6.07 -2.46 11.27
N THR A 497 6.20 -3.70 10.82
CA THR A 497 6.40 -4.86 11.72
C THR A 497 7.75 -4.82 12.44
N ASP A 498 8.76 -4.15 11.88
CA ASP A 498 10.02 -3.90 12.59
C ASP A 498 9.84 -2.99 13.81
N GLU A 499 8.88 -2.05 13.77
CA GLU A 499 8.55 -1.15 14.89
C GLU A 499 7.49 -1.72 15.82
N CYS A 500 6.59 -2.55 15.31
CA CYS A 500 5.48 -3.13 16.06
C CYS A 500 5.45 -4.67 15.90
N PRO A 501 6.44 -5.40 16.44
CA PRO A 501 6.59 -6.84 16.22
C PRO A 501 5.48 -7.70 16.86
N SER A 502 4.69 -7.12 17.78
CA SER A 502 3.51 -7.78 18.35
C SER A 502 2.35 -7.88 17.37
N ILE A 503 2.32 -7.02 16.34
CA ILE A 503 1.27 -7.04 15.32
C ILE A 503 1.60 -8.12 14.29
N THR A 504 0.71 -9.10 14.18
CA THR A 504 0.89 -10.28 13.33
C THR A 504 0.10 -10.18 12.02
N GLY A 505 0.37 -11.09 11.10
CA GLY A 505 -0.27 -11.15 9.79
C GLY A 505 0.52 -10.46 8.68
N THR A 506 0.00 -10.55 7.46
CA THR A 506 0.61 -9.99 6.24
C THR A 506 -0.10 -8.72 5.79
N ALA A 507 0.59 -7.88 5.00
CA ALA A 507 -0.02 -6.70 4.38
C ALA A 507 -1.34 -7.05 3.66
N GLU A 508 -1.36 -8.16 2.94
CA GLU A 508 -2.52 -8.64 2.20
C GLU A 508 -3.70 -8.96 3.11
N GLN A 509 -3.47 -9.63 4.24
CA GLN A 509 -4.53 -9.93 5.21
C GLN A 509 -5.15 -8.65 5.78
N TRP A 510 -4.33 -7.65 6.09
CA TRP A 510 -4.80 -6.36 6.60
C TRP A 510 -5.49 -5.50 5.52
N ILE A 511 -5.03 -5.55 4.27
CA ILE A 511 -5.69 -4.92 3.12
C ILE A 511 -7.07 -5.51 2.89
N ARG A 512 -7.19 -6.85 2.92
CA ARG A 512 -8.49 -7.54 2.78
C ARG A 512 -9.44 -7.15 3.92
N ARG A 513 -8.94 -7.12 5.17
CA ARG A 513 -9.72 -6.71 6.34
C ARG A 513 -10.21 -5.26 6.23
N LEU A 514 -9.35 -4.34 5.76
CA LEU A 514 -9.75 -2.95 5.53
C LEU A 514 -10.84 -2.86 4.46
N ALA A 515 -10.66 -3.54 3.32
CA ALA A 515 -11.63 -3.53 2.24
C ALA A 515 -12.99 -4.06 2.71
N LEU A 516 -13.02 -5.14 3.50
CA LEU A 516 -14.25 -5.69 4.09
C LEU A 516 -14.92 -4.71 5.07
N ALA A 517 -14.14 -4.13 5.99
CA ALA A 517 -14.67 -3.16 6.96
C ALA A 517 -15.26 -1.93 6.25
N LEU A 518 -14.57 -1.41 5.24
CA LEU A 518 -15.03 -0.25 4.46
C LEU A 518 -16.30 -0.53 3.67
N ASP A 519 -16.51 -1.75 3.16
CA ASP A 519 -17.73 -2.12 2.44
C ASP A 519 -18.99 -1.91 3.31
N HIS A 520 -18.82 -1.95 4.63
CA HIS A 520 -19.87 -1.66 5.62
C HIS A 520 -19.80 -0.26 6.24
N ALA A 521 -18.63 0.39 6.24
CA ALA A 521 -18.40 1.65 6.95
C ALA A 521 -18.75 2.91 6.14
N TRP A 522 -19.15 2.82 4.87
CA TRP A 522 -19.54 3.99 4.08
C TRP A 522 -20.91 4.55 4.52
N THR A 523 -20.98 5.86 4.75
CA THR A 523 -22.26 6.62 4.80
C THR A 523 -22.54 7.37 3.51
#